data_AF-A0A744GMG3-F1
#
_entry.id   AF-A0A744GMG3-F1
#
_cell.length_a   1.000
_cell.length_b   1.000
_cell.length_c   1.000
_cell.angle_alpha   90.00
_cell.angle_beta   90.00
_cell.angle_gamma   90.00
#
_symmetry.space_group_name_H-M   'P 1'
#
loop_
_entity.id
_entity.type
_entity.pdbx_description
1 polymer ?
#
loop_
_entity_poly.entity_id
_entity_poly.type
_entity_poly.pdbx_seq_one_letter_code
_entity_poly.pdbx_strand_id
1 'polypeptide(L)' 'MDKSNQMSSIMNRLIELTGWIVLVISVILLGIANHIDNYQPPEPTASVQKK' A
#
# COMPACT_ATOMS: atom_id res chain seq x y z
N MET A 1 29.52 -25.81 -4.28
CA MET A 1 28.53 -24.97 -4.97
C MET A 1 29.29 -24.16 -6.00
N ASP A 2 28.98 -24.33 -7.27
CA ASP A 2 29.54 -23.52 -8.36
C ASP A 2 29.06 -22.06 -8.27
N LYS A 3 29.91 -21.14 -8.74
CA LYS A 3 29.70 -19.69 -8.64
C LYS A 3 28.45 -19.23 -9.41
N SER A 4 28.07 -19.94 -10.47
CA SER A 4 26.83 -19.72 -11.25
C SER A 4 25.58 -19.94 -10.40
N ASN A 5 25.53 -21.03 -9.64
CA ASN A 5 24.41 -21.33 -8.76
C ASN A 5 24.26 -20.31 -7.61
N GLN A 6 25.35 -19.73 -7.12
CA GLN A 6 25.28 -18.63 -6.14
C GLN A 6 24.68 -17.35 -6.75
N MET A 7 25.12 -16.96 -7.95
CA MET A 7 24.61 -15.76 -8.63
C MET A 7 23.12 -15.89 -8.97
N SER A 8 22.69 -17.08 -9.43
CA SER A 8 21.28 -17.36 -9.71
C SER A 8 20.41 -17.22 -8.44
N SER A 9 20.87 -17.75 -7.30
CA SER A 9 20.16 -17.62 -6.02
C SER A 9 20.02 -16.16 -5.56
N ILE A 10 21.08 -15.35 -5.72
CA ILE A 10 21.04 -13.92 -5.40
C ILE A 10 20.04 -13.18 -6.30
N MET A 11 20.06 -13.44 -7.61
CA MET A 11 19.12 -12.82 -8.55
C MET A 11 17.68 -13.19 -8.23
N ASN A 12 17.40 -14.45 -7.89
CA ASN A 12 16.06 -14.89 -7.52
C ASN A 12 15.56 -14.16 -6.26
N ARG A 13 16.44 -14.00 -5.26
CA ARG A 13 16.11 -13.25 -4.03
C ARG A 13 15.87 -11.76 -4.28
N LEU A 14 16.61 -11.14 -5.19
CA LEU A 14 16.38 -9.74 -5.58
C LEU A 14 15.01 -9.57 -6.25
N ILE A 15 14.68 -10.45 -7.20
CA ILE A 15 13.38 -10.44 -7.88
C ILE A 15 12.24 -10.65 -6.87
N GLU A 16 12.40 -11.62 -5.97
CA GLU A 16 11.44 -11.90 -4.91
C GLU A 16 11.24 -10.68 -4.00
N LEU A 17 12.32 -10.06 -3.53
CA LEU A 17 12.27 -8.88 -2.67
C LEU A 17 11.58 -7.70 -3.37
N THR A 18 11.91 -7.43 -4.65
CA THR A 18 11.22 -6.40 -5.44
C THR A 18 9.74 -6.71 -5.58
N GLY A 19 9.38 -7.97 -5.82
CA GLY A 19 7.99 -8.42 -5.87
C GLY A 19 7.23 -8.13 -4.57
N TRP A 20 7.82 -8.44 -3.42
CA TRP A 20 7.23 -8.15 -2.11
C TRP A 20 7.07 -6.65 -1.86
N ILE A 21 8.05 -5.83 -2.24
CA ILE A 21 7.96 -4.36 -2.11
C ILE A 21 6.77 -3.83 -2.92
N VAL A 22 6.65 -4.24 -4.18
CA VAL A 22 5.55 -3.81 -5.06
C VAL A 22 4.20 -4.26 -4.50
N LEU A 23 4.12 -5.49 -3.97
CA LEU A 23 2.90 -6.02 -3.36
C LEU A 23 2.50 -5.20 -2.13
N VAL A 24 3.44 -4.90 -1.24
CA VAL A 24 3.18 -4.09 -0.03
C VAL A 24 2.70 -2.68 -0.42
N ILE A 25 3.37 -2.01 -1.36
CA ILE A 25 2.96 -0.68 -1.83
C ILE A 25 1.55 -0.72 -2.42
N SER A 26 1.23 -1.76 -3.19
CA SER A 26 -0.11 -1.93 -3.79
C SER A 26 -1.20 -2.06 -2.72
N VAL A 27 -0.95 -2.82 -1.66
CA VAL A 27 -1.88 -2.96 -0.53
C VAL A 27 -2.06 -1.64 0.22
N ILE A 28 -0.97 -0.88 0.45
CA ILE A 28 -1.03 0.42 1.12
C ILE A 28 -1.86 1.42 0.30
N LEU A 29 -1.60 1.52 -1.00
CA LEU A 29 -2.35 2.40 -1.90
C LEU A 29 -3.83 2.03 -1.93
N LEU A 30 -4.15 0.74 -1.98
CA LEU A 30 -5.54 0.25 -1.91
C LEU A 30 -6.20 0.60 -0.58
N GLY A 31 -5.48 0.46 0.53
CA GLY A 31 -5.98 0.84 1.86
C GLY A 31 -6.29 2.34 1.97
N ILE A 32 -5.40 3.19 1.43
CA ILE A 32 -5.62 4.64 1.38
C ILE A 32 -6.83 4.98 0.48
N ALA A 33 -6.92 4.36 -0.71
CA ALA A 33 -8.06 4.57 -1.60
C ALA A 33 -9.39 4.20 -0.91
N ASN A 34 -9.45 3.05 -0.25
CA ASN A 34 -10.62 2.61 0.50
C ASN A 34 -10.94 3.53 1.70
N HIS A 35 -9.93 4.16 2.30
CA HIS A 35 -10.15 5.15 3.38
C HIS A 35 -10.69 6.48 2.85
N ILE A 36 -10.25 6.93 1.67
CA ILE A 36 -10.74 8.15 1.01
C ILE A 36 -12.18 7.93 0.49
N ASP A 37 -12.47 6.78 -0.11
CA ASP A 37 -13.82 6.48 -0.62
C ASP A 37 -14.86 6.40 0.51
N ASN A 38 -14.44 5.97 1.72
CA ASN A 38 -15.29 5.97 2.90
C ASN A 38 -15.26 7.33 3.64
N TYR A 39 -15.29 8.44 2.89
CA TYR A 39 -15.45 9.77 3.45
C TYR A 39 -16.86 9.90 4.05
N GLN A 40 -16.93 10.04 5.38
CA GLN A 40 -18.15 10.46 6.04
C GLN A 40 -18.16 12.00 6.12
N PRO A 41 -19.11 12.68 5.46
CA PRO A 41 -19.27 14.11 5.68
C PRO A 41 -19.51 14.36 7.18
N PRO A 42 -18.88 15.39 7.77
CA PRO A 42 -19.09 15.71 9.17
C PRO A 42 -20.58 15.95 9.41
N GLU A 43 -21.12 15.41 10.51
CA GLU A 43 -22.50 15.65 10.89
C GLU A 43 -22.74 17.17 10.92
N PRO A 44 -23.83 17.67 10.31
CA PRO A 44 -24.15 19.08 10.37
C PRO A 44 -24.25 19.48 11.84
N THR A 45 -23.23 20.20 12.33
CA THR A 45 -23.35 20.90 13.60
C THR A 45 -24.51 21.85 13.40
N ALA A 46 -25.62 21.58 14.09
CA ALA A 46 -26.76 22.45 14.11
C ALA A 46 -26.32 23.79 14.72
N SER A 47 -25.70 24.66 13.93
CA SER A 47 -25.63 26.09 14.21
C SER A 47 -27.01 26.67 13.92
N VAL A 48 -27.97 26.23 14.72
CA VAL A 48 -29.14 27.03 15.05
C VAL A 48 -28.61 28.24 15.82
N GLN A 49 -28.17 29.26 15.10
CA GLN A 49 -28.32 30.62 15.61
C GLN A 49 -28.67 31.57 14.47
N LYS A 50 -29.97 31.52 14.19
CA LYS A 50 -30.91 32.52 13.67
C LYS A 50 -30.34 33.81 13.05
N LYS A 51 -30.90 34.07 11.86
CA LYS A 51 -31.19 35.36 11.20
C LYS A 51 -31.16 36.59 12.10
#